data_AF-A0A9Q3W797-F1
#
_entry.id   AF-A0A9Q3W797-F1
#
_cell.length_a   1.000
_cell.length_b   1.000
_cell.length_c   1.000
_cell.angle_alpha   90.00
_cell.angle_beta   90.00
_cell.angle_gamma   90.00
#
_symmetry.space_group_name_H-M   'P 1'
#
loop_
_entity.id
_entity.type
_entity.pdbx_description
1 polymer ?
#
loop_
_entity_poly.entity_id
_entity_poly.type
_entity_poly.pdbx_seq_one_letter_code
_entity_poly.pdbx_strand_id
1 'polypeptide(L)'
;MNSLSVALQEPFLVLDNESGPVPLPEYWVDGPLSEVAEGSWSANEPDWAIIEEGGTQYLRYMGTAREASSPSAATLTVSATGSDGTRDSASVALAARYVHPSLELNQEYALPGDDIVATYWSGLDDNGETDGNGATWELLLTPEGGQTVDKSSELLTTALPEERHFVAGEVGRYTVKRTRAGTDGDVTLSEVVTVLEPVVNVVFRPPPAIINMGEMVLFDASGSTVPPGAELWWAVTERPGGSSVEMVPDVNAKRATLTPDVMEGTYTVEARLKLPSRPDPIISSQSFSFVSTPVAGPVTDETEHWVGDEVSFDLDRSSYPGGSSFKYTLSSAPEGSNAELVISADGTQASLITDVAGGYEVELTITNAEGETSSHVTSITAEESSAVPLILSSALPVVDDDGDLSVIVIDIDGDNRLTATAAQPAVGPDTALFLYGYWSGENSANLYDSSGEPFALVNLENGAVLDADVGHTIQLKRDNGAYYQLQVTFETGDMEGDATVTALSGYYCGESLSDCP
;
A
#
# COMPACT_ATOMS: atom_id res chain seq x y z
N MET A 1 36.84 -41.56 -77.53
CA MET A 1 35.44 -41.15 -77.76
C MET A 1 35.48 -39.65 -77.76
N ASN A 2 35.32 -39.03 -78.93
CA ASN A 2 35.23 -37.57 -79.02
C ASN A 2 33.79 -37.22 -78.64
N SER A 3 33.61 -36.49 -77.54
CA SER A 3 32.28 -36.09 -77.05
C SER A 3 31.90 -34.73 -77.65
N LEU A 4 30.70 -34.64 -78.22
CA LEU A 4 30.00 -33.37 -78.43
C LEU A 4 29.61 -32.84 -77.04
N SER A 5 29.83 -31.56 -76.77
CA SER A 5 29.37 -30.92 -75.52
C SER A 5 28.59 -29.64 -75.81
N VAL A 6 27.38 -29.56 -75.26
CA VAL A 6 26.54 -28.35 -75.27
C VAL A 6 26.55 -27.71 -73.88
N ALA A 7 26.80 -26.41 -73.82
CA ALA A 7 26.79 -25.66 -72.57
C ALA A 7 25.99 -24.36 -72.71
N LEU A 8 25.23 -24.04 -71.67
CA LEU A 8 24.51 -22.77 -71.53
C LEU A 8 25.38 -21.75 -70.81
N GLN A 9 25.37 -20.51 -71.29
CA GLN A 9 26.09 -19.42 -70.63
C GLN A 9 25.42 -18.99 -69.32
N GLU A 10 24.09 -19.13 -69.23
CA GLU A 10 23.32 -18.80 -68.04
C GLU A 10 22.65 -20.05 -67.43
N PRO A 11 22.92 -20.39 -66.15
CA PRO A 11 22.42 -21.61 -65.53
C PRO A 11 21.01 -21.47 -64.93
N PHE A 12 20.39 -20.29 -65.01
CA PHE A 12 19.00 -20.05 -64.62
C PHE A 12 18.40 -18.93 -65.50
N LEU A 13 17.11 -19.03 -65.82
CA LEU A 13 16.37 -17.99 -66.54
C LEU A 13 15.22 -17.52 -65.64
N VAL A 14 15.26 -16.24 -65.25
CA VAL A 14 14.17 -15.59 -64.51
C VAL A 14 13.29 -14.89 -65.53
N LEU A 15 12.01 -15.24 -65.55
CA LEU A 15 11.05 -14.63 -66.46
C LEU A 15 10.21 -13.63 -65.67
N ASP A 16 10.35 -12.37 -66.05
CA ASP A 16 9.50 -11.26 -65.62
C ASP A 16 8.60 -10.88 -66.79
N ASN A 17 7.28 -10.84 -66.57
CA ASN A 17 6.32 -10.55 -67.62
C ASN A 17 6.34 -9.07 -68.04
N GLU A 18 7.07 -8.20 -67.33
CA GLU A 18 7.37 -6.83 -67.81
C GLU A 18 8.24 -6.84 -69.08
N SER A 19 9.01 -7.92 -69.32
CA SER A 19 10.03 -7.96 -70.37
C SER A 19 9.52 -8.38 -71.76
N GLY A 20 8.25 -8.81 -71.86
CA GLY A 20 7.74 -9.43 -73.09
C GLY A 20 8.43 -10.77 -73.40
N PRO A 21 8.42 -11.26 -74.65
CA PRO A 21 9.13 -12.48 -75.02
C PRO A 21 10.62 -12.36 -74.65
N VAL A 22 11.13 -13.31 -73.86
CA VAL A 22 12.51 -13.24 -73.33
C VAL A 22 13.45 -13.94 -74.31
N PRO A 23 14.58 -13.32 -74.71
CA PRO A 23 15.52 -13.95 -75.62
C PRO A 23 16.07 -15.24 -75.01
N LEU A 24 16.24 -16.27 -75.83
CA LEU A 24 16.78 -17.54 -75.36
C LEU A 24 18.23 -17.37 -74.90
N PRO A 25 18.68 -18.08 -73.85
CA PRO A 25 20.07 -18.00 -73.38
C PRO A 25 21.05 -18.32 -74.51
N GLU A 26 22.21 -17.66 -74.53
CA GLU A 26 23.29 -18.04 -75.43
C GLU A 26 23.82 -19.43 -75.06
N TYR A 27 24.10 -20.24 -76.08
CA TYR A 27 24.65 -21.58 -75.93
C TYR A 27 25.84 -21.77 -76.87
N TRP A 28 26.77 -22.62 -76.45
CA TRP A 28 27.97 -22.95 -77.22
C TRP A 28 28.01 -24.45 -77.44
N VAL A 29 28.50 -24.87 -78.61
CA VAL A 29 28.66 -26.28 -78.95
C VAL A 29 30.12 -26.54 -79.33
N ASP A 30 30.79 -27.40 -78.57
CA ASP A 30 32.18 -27.82 -78.82
C ASP A 30 32.22 -29.25 -79.37
N GLY A 31 32.97 -29.45 -80.47
CA GLY A 31 33.12 -30.75 -81.14
C GLY A 31 34.07 -30.70 -82.35
N PRO A 32 34.58 -31.85 -82.83
CA PRO A 32 35.58 -31.89 -83.89
C PRO A 32 35.00 -31.51 -85.27
N LEU A 33 35.30 -30.28 -85.74
CA LEU A 33 35.39 -29.79 -87.13
C LEU A 33 34.57 -30.48 -88.26
N SER A 34 33.34 -30.89 -88.02
CA SER A 34 32.36 -31.15 -89.08
C SER A 34 30.99 -30.64 -88.65
N GLU A 35 30.34 -29.91 -89.56
CA GLU A 35 29.10 -29.15 -89.41
C GLU A 35 28.16 -29.71 -88.33
N VAL A 36 28.07 -28.99 -87.20
CA VAL A 36 27.07 -29.24 -86.17
C VAL A 36 25.78 -28.55 -86.62
N ALA A 37 24.64 -29.23 -86.53
CA ALA A 37 23.35 -28.59 -86.77
C ALA A 37 23.13 -27.46 -85.73
N GLU A 38 22.58 -26.32 -86.15
CA GLU A 38 22.13 -25.28 -85.22
C GLU A 38 21.22 -25.93 -84.15
N GLY A 39 21.45 -25.57 -82.88
CA GLY A 39 20.75 -26.15 -81.75
C GLY A 39 19.25 -25.86 -81.81
N SER A 40 18.45 -26.87 -81.52
CA SER A 40 17.00 -26.73 -81.43
C SER A 40 16.57 -26.59 -79.97
N TRP A 41 15.72 -25.60 -79.69
CA TRP A 41 15.15 -25.38 -78.37
C TRP A 41 13.83 -26.12 -78.19
N SER A 42 13.60 -26.57 -76.96
CA SER A 42 12.30 -27.13 -76.54
C SER A 42 12.06 -26.86 -75.06
N ALA A 43 10.82 -26.61 -74.69
CA ALA A 43 10.37 -26.60 -73.30
C ALA A 43 9.64 -27.92 -72.99
N ASN A 44 9.79 -28.41 -71.76
CA ASN A 44 9.17 -29.67 -71.31
C ASN A 44 7.68 -29.53 -70.95
N GLU A 45 7.13 -28.32 -70.92
CA GLU A 45 5.74 -28.03 -70.61
C GLU A 45 5.04 -27.36 -71.80
N PRO A 46 3.80 -27.78 -72.15
CA PRO A 46 3.09 -27.33 -73.35
C PRO A 46 2.65 -25.86 -73.28
N ASP A 47 2.63 -25.30 -72.08
CA ASP A 47 2.26 -23.90 -71.83
C ASP A 47 3.40 -22.93 -72.18
N TRP A 48 4.59 -23.41 -72.55
CA TRP A 48 5.71 -22.61 -73.04
C TRP A 48 5.92 -22.80 -74.53
N ALA A 49 6.00 -21.70 -75.28
CA ALA A 49 6.25 -21.70 -76.71
C ALA A 49 7.53 -20.92 -77.04
N ILE A 50 8.32 -21.47 -77.96
CA ILE A 50 9.40 -20.74 -78.62
C ILE A 50 8.79 -20.04 -79.82
N ILE A 51 8.93 -18.72 -79.87
CA ILE A 51 8.44 -17.88 -80.96
C ILE A 51 9.62 -17.23 -81.66
N GLU A 52 9.43 -16.85 -82.93
CA GLU A 52 10.45 -16.15 -83.71
C GLU A 52 9.92 -14.77 -84.10
N GLU A 53 10.65 -13.73 -83.71
CA GLU A 53 10.34 -12.34 -84.06
C GLU A 53 11.60 -11.69 -84.64
N GLY A 54 11.52 -11.21 -85.90
CA GLY A 54 12.63 -10.52 -86.54
C GLY A 54 13.89 -11.37 -86.81
N GLY A 55 13.78 -12.70 -86.84
CA GLY A 55 14.91 -13.63 -87.01
C GLY A 55 15.58 -14.04 -85.69
N THR A 56 15.06 -13.58 -84.55
CA THR A 56 15.51 -13.95 -83.20
C THR A 56 14.47 -14.83 -82.54
N GLN A 57 14.91 -15.88 -81.85
CA GLN A 57 14.02 -16.77 -81.10
C GLN A 57 13.87 -16.33 -79.64
N TYR A 58 12.64 -16.40 -79.14
CA TYR A 58 12.27 -16.00 -77.80
C TYR A 58 11.43 -17.07 -77.12
N LEU A 59 11.48 -17.11 -75.78
CA LEU A 59 10.60 -17.92 -74.95
C LEU A 59 9.38 -17.10 -74.51
N ARG A 60 8.18 -17.67 -74.66
CA ARG A 60 6.92 -17.05 -74.23
C ARG A 60 6.00 -18.05 -73.52
N TYR A 61 5.38 -17.62 -72.43
CA TYR A 61 4.30 -18.38 -71.78
C TYR A 61 2.97 -18.16 -72.52
N MET A 62 2.27 -19.25 -72.83
CA MET A 62 1.01 -19.30 -73.60
C MET A 62 -0.12 -19.97 -72.82
N GLY A 63 0.10 -20.41 -71.58
CA GLY A 63 -0.90 -21.02 -70.72
C GLY A 63 -1.79 -20.01 -70.00
N THR A 64 -2.88 -20.49 -69.39
CA THR A 64 -3.67 -19.73 -68.41
C THR A 64 -2.98 -19.75 -67.05
N ALA A 65 -3.07 -18.67 -66.27
CA ALA A 65 -2.45 -18.59 -64.94
C ALA A 65 -2.87 -19.77 -64.05
N ARG A 66 -1.90 -20.44 -63.41
CA ARG A 66 -2.12 -21.51 -62.43
C ARG A 66 -1.41 -21.15 -61.13
N GLU A 67 -2.01 -21.48 -60.00
CA GLU A 67 -1.35 -21.37 -58.70
C GLU A 67 -0.08 -22.22 -58.67
N ALA A 68 1.03 -21.63 -58.19
CA ALA A 68 2.30 -22.30 -57.96
C ALA A 68 2.21 -23.29 -56.80
N SER A 69 1.40 -24.34 -56.94
CA SER A 69 1.40 -25.48 -56.04
C SER A 69 2.42 -26.51 -56.55
N SER A 70 3.69 -26.18 -56.29
CA SER A 70 4.93 -26.92 -56.62
C SER A 70 5.63 -26.43 -57.88
N PRO A 71 6.95 -26.16 -57.82
CA PRO A 71 7.76 -26.04 -59.01
C PRO A 71 7.90 -27.45 -59.60
N SER A 72 6.92 -27.91 -60.38
CA SER A 72 7.29 -28.79 -61.48
C SER A 72 8.23 -27.93 -62.32
N ALA A 73 9.54 -28.12 -62.12
CA ALA A 73 10.55 -27.26 -62.72
C ALA A 73 10.42 -27.39 -64.25
N ALA A 74 9.72 -26.45 -64.86
CA ALA A 74 9.72 -26.31 -66.30
C ALA A 74 11.19 -26.10 -66.69
N THR A 75 11.69 -26.91 -67.62
CA THR A 75 13.06 -26.85 -68.09
C THR A 75 13.06 -26.46 -69.56
N LEU A 76 13.83 -25.44 -69.88
CA LEU A 76 14.17 -25.09 -71.25
C LEU A 76 15.43 -25.84 -71.63
N THR A 77 15.37 -26.61 -72.72
CA THR A 77 16.47 -27.47 -73.18
C THR A 77 16.88 -27.09 -74.59
N VAL A 78 18.18 -26.90 -74.80
CA VAL A 78 18.79 -26.82 -76.12
C VAL A 78 19.46 -28.15 -76.44
N SER A 79 19.24 -28.67 -77.65
CA SER A 79 19.84 -29.92 -78.12
C SER A 79 20.55 -29.69 -79.44
N ALA A 80 21.77 -30.21 -79.58
CA ALA A 80 22.53 -30.19 -80.82
C ALA A 80 22.82 -31.64 -81.30
N THR A 81 22.86 -31.84 -82.61
CA THR A 81 23.19 -33.14 -83.22
C THR A 81 24.40 -32.99 -84.13
N GLY A 82 25.45 -33.77 -83.87
CA GLY A 82 26.64 -33.85 -84.72
C GLY A 82 26.37 -34.61 -86.03
N SER A 83 27.20 -34.37 -87.05
CA SER A 83 27.10 -35.03 -88.36
C SER A 83 27.24 -36.55 -88.31
N ASP A 84 27.80 -37.09 -87.23
CA ASP A 84 27.92 -38.53 -86.94
C ASP A 84 26.68 -39.12 -86.22
N GLY A 85 25.64 -38.31 -85.99
CA GLY A 85 24.41 -38.68 -85.30
C GLY A 85 24.49 -38.62 -83.78
N THR A 86 25.61 -38.19 -83.18
CA THR A 86 25.71 -37.96 -81.74
C THR A 86 24.84 -36.78 -81.31
N ARG A 87 24.15 -36.93 -80.17
CA ARG A 87 23.30 -35.88 -79.59
C ARG A 87 23.79 -35.51 -78.21
N ASP A 88 23.80 -34.22 -77.92
CA ASP A 88 24.02 -33.70 -76.58
C ASP A 88 23.07 -32.52 -76.31
N SER A 89 22.79 -32.27 -75.03
CA SER A 89 21.79 -31.28 -74.61
C SER A 89 22.13 -30.65 -73.26
N ALA A 90 21.78 -29.38 -73.12
CA ALA A 90 21.84 -28.65 -71.85
C ALA A 90 20.47 -28.08 -71.51
N SER A 91 20.14 -28.11 -70.21
CA SER A 91 18.85 -27.64 -69.70
C SER A 91 19.03 -26.59 -68.62
N VAL A 92 18.12 -25.62 -68.60
CA VAL A 92 18.00 -24.60 -67.55
C VAL A 92 16.62 -24.64 -66.91
N ALA A 93 16.56 -24.49 -65.60
CA ALA A 93 15.30 -24.40 -64.87
C ALA A 93 14.66 -23.02 -65.05
N LEU A 94 13.35 -23.00 -65.31
CA LEU A 94 12.52 -21.81 -65.37
C LEU A 94 11.88 -21.56 -63.99
N ALA A 95 11.96 -20.33 -63.49
CA ALA A 95 11.27 -19.91 -62.27
C ALA A 95 10.31 -18.76 -62.59
N ALA A 96 9.00 -18.98 -62.36
CA ALA A 96 7.97 -17.94 -62.44
C ALA A 96 7.58 -17.49 -61.03
N ARG A 97 7.43 -16.18 -60.81
CA ARG A 97 6.80 -15.60 -59.61
C ARG A 97 5.55 -14.84 -60.06
N TYR A 98 4.37 -15.26 -59.61
CA TYR A 98 3.12 -14.51 -59.78
C TYR A 98 2.60 -14.10 -58.39
N VAL A 99 2.21 -12.84 -58.22
CA VAL A 99 1.61 -12.31 -56.98
C VAL A 99 0.17 -11.91 -57.30
N HIS A 100 -0.81 -12.61 -56.71
CA HIS A 100 -2.24 -12.27 -56.77
C HIS A 100 -2.53 -10.97 -56.00
N PRO A 101 -3.61 -10.22 -56.33
CA PRO A 101 -3.99 -9.06 -55.52
C PRO A 101 -4.34 -9.50 -54.08
N SER A 102 -3.77 -8.82 -53.10
CA SER A 102 -4.01 -9.08 -51.68
C SER A 102 -4.41 -7.80 -50.95
N LEU A 103 -5.12 -7.98 -49.84
CA LEU A 103 -5.33 -6.95 -48.84
C LEU A 103 -4.64 -7.46 -47.58
N GLU A 104 -3.86 -6.60 -46.93
CA GLU A 104 -3.12 -6.97 -45.73
C GLU A 104 -3.31 -5.89 -44.67
N LEU A 105 -3.40 -6.31 -43.41
CA LEU A 105 -3.34 -5.41 -42.26
C LEU A 105 -1.96 -5.47 -41.62
N ASN A 106 -1.50 -4.36 -41.08
CA ASN A 106 -0.24 -4.29 -40.34
C ASN A 106 -0.22 -5.18 -39.07
N GLN A 107 -1.39 -5.59 -38.56
CA GLN A 107 -1.53 -6.45 -37.40
C GLN A 107 -2.86 -7.23 -37.38
N GLU A 108 -2.83 -8.44 -36.83
CA GLU A 108 -4.01 -9.31 -36.64
C GLU A 108 -4.75 -9.02 -35.32
N TYR A 109 -4.03 -8.53 -34.31
CA TYR A 109 -4.55 -8.17 -33.00
C TYR A 109 -4.17 -6.74 -32.63
N ALA A 110 -5.05 -6.06 -31.88
CA ALA A 110 -4.88 -4.66 -31.51
C ALA A 110 -5.44 -4.37 -30.11
N LEU A 111 -5.08 -3.21 -29.55
CA LEU A 111 -5.71 -2.61 -28.38
C LEU A 111 -6.46 -1.32 -28.75
N PRO A 112 -7.44 -0.89 -27.94
CA PRO A 112 -8.14 0.37 -28.16
C PRO A 112 -7.19 1.57 -28.31
N GLY A 113 -7.23 2.26 -29.45
CA GLY A 113 -6.35 3.39 -29.76
C GLY A 113 -5.16 3.06 -30.66
N ASP A 114 -4.93 1.79 -31.00
CA ASP A 114 -3.94 1.42 -32.02
C ASP A 114 -4.37 1.91 -33.42
N ASP A 115 -3.39 2.30 -34.23
CA ASP A 115 -3.60 2.68 -35.63
C ASP A 115 -3.41 1.47 -36.54
N ILE A 116 -4.47 1.11 -37.25
CA ILE A 116 -4.50 -0.04 -38.14
C ILE A 116 -4.38 0.46 -39.57
N VAL A 117 -3.38 -0.05 -40.28
CA VAL A 117 -3.14 0.27 -41.70
C VAL A 117 -3.49 -0.94 -42.54
N ALA A 118 -4.38 -0.73 -43.50
CA ALA A 118 -4.76 -1.68 -44.52
C ALA A 118 -4.08 -1.31 -45.84
N THR A 119 -3.23 -2.19 -46.33
CA THR A 119 -2.47 -2.01 -47.57
C THR A 119 -3.01 -2.94 -48.64
N TYR A 120 -3.46 -2.38 -49.75
CA TYR A 120 -3.80 -3.15 -50.94
C TYR A 120 -2.56 -3.35 -51.80
N TRP A 121 -2.28 -4.60 -52.15
CA TRP A 121 -1.28 -4.93 -53.14
C TRP A 121 -2.00 -5.28 -54.44
N SER A 122 -1.88 -4.41 -55.44
CA SER A 122 -2.28 -4.77 -56.80
C SER A 122 -1.33 -5.88 -57.26
N GLY A 123 -1.86 -7.07 -57.49
CA GLY A 123 -1.11 -8.10 -58.22
C GLY A 123 -0.64 -7.54 -59.57
N LEU A 124 0.36 -8.19 -60.17
CA LEU A 124 1.06 -7.73 -61.38
C LEU A 124 0.15 -7.54 -62.63
N ASP A 125 -1.12 -7.94 -62.56
CA ASP A 125 -2.08 -7.96 -63.67
C ASP A 125 -3.05 -6.75 -63.69
N ASP A 126 -2.97 -5.81 -62.74
CA ASP A 126 -3.73 -4.57 -62.86
C ASP A 126 -2.98 -3.62 -63.82
N ASN A 127 -3.45 -3.57 -65.07
CA ASN A 127 -2.87 -2.89 -66.24
C ASN A 127 -2.65 -1.37 -66.08
N GLY A 128 -1.90 -0.91 -65.07
CA GLY A 128 -1.64 0.50 -64.87
C GLY A 128 -2.90 1.34 -64.66
N GLU A 129 -4.03 0.74 -64.25
CA GLU A 129 -5.04 1.47 -63.46
C GLU A 129 -4.51 1.60 -62.03
N THR A 130 -3.35 2.24 -61.90
CA THR A 130 -3.14 3.12 -60.77
C THR A 130 -4.33 4.08 -60.75
N ASP A 131 -4.74 4.55 -59.57
CA ASP A 131 -5.80 5.55 -59.41
C ASP A 131 -7.28 5.08 -59.59
N GLY A 132 -7.78 4.36 -58.59
CA GLY A 132 -8.61 5.07 -57.59
C GLY A 132 -10.05 5.50 -57.89
N ASN A 133 -10.70 5.19 -59.01
CA ASN A 133 -12.07 5.71 -59.28
C ASN A 133 -13.24 4.71 -59.22
N GLY A 134 -13.00 3.42 -58.97
CA GLY A 134 -14.07 2.41 -58.98
C GLY A 134 -14.11 1.44 -57.78
N ALA A 135 -13.14 1.52 -56.86
CA ALA A 135 -13.11 0.64 -55.70
C ALA A 135 -13.66 1.34 -54.45
N THR A 136 -14.59 0.69 -53.76
CA THR A 136 -15.14 1.15 -52.49
C THR A 136 -14.42 0.47 -51.34
N TRP A 137 -14.19 1.22 -50.26
CA TRP A 137 -13.67 0.71 -49.02
C TRP A 137 -14.77 0.71 -47.97
N GLU A 138 -14.86 -0.38 -47.22
CA GLU A 138 -15.83 -0.54 -46.14
C GLU A 138 -15.08 -0.94 -44.87
N LEU A 139 -15.41 -0.30 -43.74
CA LEU A 139 -14.95 -0.70 -42.42
C LEU A 139 -16.17 -1.14 -41.60
N LEU A 140 -16.17 -2.39 -41.15
CA LEU A 140 -17.24 -2.93 -40.31
C LEU A 140 -16.68 -3.28 -38.93
N LEU A 141 -17.33 -2.82 -37.87
CA LEU A 141 -17.03 -3.23 -36.49
C LEU A 141 -18.11 -4.19 -36.03
N THR A 142 -17.73 -5.39 -35.59
CA THR A 142 -18.58 -6.27 -34.78
C THR A 142 -18.11 -6.21 -33.33
N PRO A 143 -18.77 -5.43 -32.45
CA PRO A 143 -18.44 -5.40 -31.03
C PRO A 143 -18.64 -6.77 -30.39
N GLU A 144 -17.97 -7.04 -29.27
CA GLU A 144 -18.16 -8.29 -28.53
C GLU A 144 -19.63 -8.45 -28.09
N GLY A 145 -20.30 -9.51 -28.59
CA GLY A 145 -21.73 -9.77 -28.33
C GLY A 145 -22.72 -8.80 -29.00
N GLY A 146 -22.25 -7.88 -29.85
CA GLY A 146 -23.05 -6.85 -30.50
C GLY A 146 -23.45 -7.17 -31.94
N GLN A 147 -24.25 -6.27 -32.54
CA GLN A 147 -24.51 -6.28 -33.98
C GLN A 147 -23.39 -5.55 -34.72
N THR A 148 -23.08 -5.98 -35.94
CA THR A 148 -22.12 -5.30 -36.81
C THR A 148 -22.60 -3.90 -37.17
N VAL A 149 -21.72 -2.92 -37.01
CA VAL A 149 -21.94 -1.50 -37.31
C VAL A 149 -20.99 -1.06 -38.42
N ASP A 150 -21.51 -0.27 -39.36
CA ASP A 150 -20.69 0.37 -40.38
C ASP A 150 -19.90 1.55 -39.79
N LYS A 151 -18.58 1.48 -39.90
CA LYS A 151 -17.60 2.45 -39.44
C LYS A 151 -16.79 3.04 -40.60
N SER A 152 -17.26 2.90 -41.85
CA SER A 152 -16.51 3.31 -43.05
C SER A 152 -16.13 4.79 -43.07
N SER A 153 -16.84 5.66 -42.33
CA SER A 153 -16.48 7.07 -42.15
C SER A 153 -15.22 7.30 -41.29
N GLU A 154 -14.82 6.31 -40.49
CA GLU A 154 -13.61 6.35 -39.66
C GLU A 154 -12.37 5.91 -40.46
N LEU A 155 -12.55 5.39 -41.67
CA LEU A 155 -11.48 4.95 -42.55
C LEU A 155 -10.88 6.14 -43.32
N LEU A 156 -9.62 6.45 -43.06
CA LEU A 156 -8.91 7.62 -43.57
C LEU A 156 -7.93 7.23 -44.67
N THR A 157 -7.63 8.17 -45.59
CA THR A 157 -6.63 8.00 -46.65
C THR A 157 -5.23 8.30 -46.12
N THR A 158 -4.23 7.51 -46.50
CA THR A 158 -2.82 7.84 -46.25
C THR A 158 -2.21 8.62 -47.43
N ALA A 159 -0.90 8.87 -47.39
CA ALA A 159 -0.17 9.44 -48.52
C ALA A 159 -0.04 8.46 -49.71
N LEU A 160 -0.23 7.16 -49.46
CA LEU A 160 -0.21 6.11 -50.47
C LEU A 160 -1.66 5.80 -50.92
N PRO A 161 -1.97 5.85 -52.22
CA PRO A 161 -3.34 5.70 -52.71
C PRO A 161 -3.93 4.30 -52.43
N GLU A 162 -3.08 3.28 -52.34
CA GLU A 162 -3.38 1.88 -52.03
C GLU A 162 -3.63 1.59 -50.55
N GLU A 163 -3.43 2.57 -49.68
CA GLU A 163 -3.55 2.39 -48.24
C GLU A 163 -4.76 3.11 -47.66
N ARG A 164 -5.32 2.52 -46.62
CA ARG A 164 -6.28 3.14 -45.72
C ARG A 164 -5.86 2.88 -44.30
N HIS A 165 -6.21 3.78 -43.39
CA HIS A 165 -5.96 3.56 -41.97
C HIS A 165 -7.13 4.01 -41.10
N PHE A 166 -7.22 3.45 -39.90
CA PHE A 166 -8.21 3.85 -38.89
C PHE A 166 -7.65 3.60 -37.49
N VAL A 167 -8.08 4.40 -36.52
CA VAL A 167 -7.77 4.19 -35.11
C VAL A 167 -8.82 3.26 -34.51
N ALA A 168 -8.40 2.09 -34.04
CA ALA A 168 -9.29 1.07 -33.52
C ALA A 168 -9.78 1.47 -32.12
N GLY A 169 -10.86 2.24 -32.03
CA GLY A 169 -11.33 2.79 -30.75
C GLY A 169 -12.03 1.80 -29.84
N GLU A 170 -12.76 0.83 -30.38
CA GLU A 170 -13.67 -0.03 -29.61
C GLU A 170 -13.19 -1.48 -29.59
N VAL A 171 -13.50 -2.22 -28.52
CA VAL A 171 -13.19 -3.67 -28.45
C VAL A 171 -14.12 -4.42 -29.40
N GLY A 172 -13.56 -5.37 -30.15
CA GLY A 172 -14.33 -6.15 -31.11
C GLY A 172 -13.55 -6.50 -32.36
N ARG A 173 -14.27 -7.06 -33.34
CA ARG A 173 -13.69 -7.53 -34.60
C ARG A 173 -13.95 -6.50 -35.70
N TYR A 174 -12.90 -5.84 -36.17
CA TYR A 174 -12.96 -4.96 -37.32
C TYR A 174 -12.70 -5.77 -38.59
N THR A 175 -13.53 -5.58 -39.61
CA THR A 175 -13.36 -6.14 -40.95
C THR A 175 -13.19 -4.99 -41.93
N VAL A 176 -12.02 -4.92 -42.57
CA VAL A 176 -11.77 -3.99 -43.68
C VAL A 176 -12.09 -4.73 -44.97
N LYS A 177 -12.93 -4.14 -45.82
CA LYS A 177 -13.18 -4.65 -47.15
C LYS A 177 -12.78 -3.64 -48.21
N ARG A 178 -12.29 -4.16 -49.33
CA ARG A 178 -12.07 -3.41 -50.56
C ARG A 178 -12.81 -4.11 -51.68
N THR A 179 -13.76 -3.43 -52.31
CA THR A 179 -14.57 -3.97 -53.41
C THR A 179 -14.30 -3.19 -54.67
N ARG A 180 -13.86 -3.87 -55.74
CA ARG A 180 -13.80 -3.31 -57.09
C ARG A 180 -14.98 -3.81 -57.90
N ALA A 181 -15.75 -2.88 -58.47
CA ALA A 181 -16.80 -3.24 -59.41
C ALA A 181 -16.19 -3.69 -60.75
N GLY A 182 -16.54 -4.89 -61.22
CA GLY A 182 -16.04 -5.49 -62.46
C GLY A 182 -17.17 -5.77 -63.45
N THR A 183 -16.84 -5.92 -64.75
CA THR A 183 -17.82 -6.26 -65.79
C THR A 183 -18.35 -7.70 -65.70
N ASP A 184 -17.61 -8.59 -65.03
CA ASP A 184 -17.96 -10.00 -64.80
C ASP A 184 -18.37 -10.29 -63.33
N GLY A 185 -18.59 -9.23 -62.53
CA GLY A 185 -18.91 -9.30 -61.10
C GLY A 185 -17.96 -8.49 -60.24
N ASP A 186 -18.41 -8.15 -59.02
CA ASP A 186 -17.61 -7.40 -58.05
C ASP A 186 -16.54 -8.31 -57.43
N VAL A 187 -15.33 -7.80 -57.30
CA VAL A 187 -14.22 -8.47 -56.60
C VAL A 187 -14.04 -7.80 -55.25
N THR A 188 -14.36 -8.54 -54.18
CA THR A 188 -14.19 -8.07 -52.79
C THR A 188 -13.07 -8.83 -52.10
N LEU A 189 -12.10 -8.09 -51.58
CA LEU A 189 -11.11 -8.56 -50.62
C LEU A 189 -11.54 -8.12 -49.22
N SER A 190 -11.26 -8.95 -48.21
CA SER A 190 -11.56 -8.62 -46.83
C SER A 190 -10.49 -9.12 -45.90
N GLU A 191 -10.08 -8.28 -44.96
CA GLU A 191 -9.18 -8.63 -43.88
C GLU A 191 -9.75 -8.22 -42.53
N VAL A 192 -9.20 -8.82 -41.48
CA VAL A 192 -9.77 -8.74 -40.13
C VAL A 192 -8.69 -8.45 -39.11
N VAL A 193 -8.99 -7.51 -38.21
CA VAL A 193 -8.22 -7.28 -36.98
C VAL A 193 -9.14 -7.44 -35.76
N THR A 194 -8.65 -8.10 -34.72
CA THR A 194 -9.36 -8.26 -33.46
C THR A 194 -8.79 -7.32 -32.40
N VAL A 195 -9.59 -6.37 -31.95
CA VAL A 195 -9.26 -5.48 -30.82
C VAL A 195 -9.65 -6.16 -29.52
N LEU A 196 -8.68 -6.39 -28.65
CA LEU A 196 -8.86 -7.10 -27.39
C LEU A 196 -9.17 -6.14 -26.24
N GLU A 197 -9.91 -6.63 -25.24
CA GLU A 197 -10.14 -5.86 -24.02
C GLU A 197 -8.83 -5.72 -23.23
N PRO A 198 -8.45 -4.49 -22.81
CA PRO A 198 -7.24 -4.31 -22.03
C PRO A 198 -7.41 -4.86 -20.62
N VAL A 199 -6.35 -5.50 -20.12
CA VAL A 199 -6.32 -6.14 -18.80
C VAL A 199 -5.56 -5.27 -17.80
N VAL A 200 -6.19 -5.00 -16.66
CA VAL A 200 -5.56 -4.38 -15.49
C VAL A 200 -5.23 -5.46 -14.47
N ASN A 201 -3.95 -5.74 -14.29
CA ASN A 201 -3.45 -6.71 -13.32
C ASN A 201 -2.64 -5.98 -12.24
N VAL A 202 -3.11 -6.06 -10.99
CA VAL A 202 -2.50 -5.42 -9.83
C VAL A 202 -1.96 -6.46 -8.87
N VAL A 203 -0.65 -6.40 -8.64
CA VAL A 203 0.02 -7.16 -7.57
C VAL A 203 0.39 -6.20 -6.47
N PHE A 204 0.07 -6.53 -5.22
CA PHE A 204 0.46 -5.71 -4.08
C PHE A 204 1.48 -6.45 -3.20
N ARG A 205 2.37 -5.70 -2.54
CA ARG A 205 3.41 -6.23 -1.66
C ARG A 205 3.65 -5.30 -0.45
N PRO A 206 3.87 -5.86 0.75
CA PRO A 206 3.76 -7.28 1.09
C PRO A 206 2.30 -7.77 1.08
N PRO A 207 2.03 -9.09 1.06
CA PRO A 207 0.67 -9.62 1.14
C PRO A 207 -0.04 -9.19 2.44
N PRO A 208 -1.38 -9.15 2.50
CA PRO A 208 -2.13 -8.43 3.53
C PRO A 208 -1.83 -8.92 4.94
N ALA A 209 -1.61 -10.23 5.06
CA ALA A 209 -1.45 -10.93 6.33
C ALA A 209 -0.17 -10.56 7.11
N ILE A 210 0.77 -9.81 6.52
CA ILE A 210 2.05 -9.48 7.16
C ILE A 210 2.40 -7.99 7.12
N ILE A 211 1.47 -7.12 6.72
CA ILE A 211 1.72 -5.67 6.70
C ILE A 211 1.75 -5.15 8.15
N ASN A 212 2.84 -4.48 8.53
CA ASN A 212 2.98 -3.85 9.85
C ASN A 212 2.69 -2.34 9.82
N MET A 213 2.52 -1.74 11.00
CA MET A 213 2.30 -0.29 11.13
C MET A 213 3.46 0.51 10.55
N GLY A 214 3.14 1.52 9.74
CA GLY A 214 4.14 2.38 9.09
C GLY A 214 4.94 1.67 7.99
N GLU A 215 4.62 0.41 7.68
CA GLU A 215 5.23 -0.31 6.57
C GLU A 215 4.60 0.14 5.25
N MET A 216 5.44 0.41 4.26
CA MET A 216 4.99 0.85 2.95
C MET A 216 4.44 -0.35 2.15
N VAL A 217 3.23 -0.21 1.64
CA VAL A 217 2.60 -1.16 0.71
C VAL A 217 2.81 -0.67 -0.72
N LEU A 218 3.45 -1.48 -1.55
CA LEU A 218 3.63 -1.26 -2.98
C LEU A 218 2.50 -1.92 -3.77
N PHE A 219 1.82 -1.15 -4.60
CA PHE A 219 0.88 -1.60 -5.62
C PHE A 219 1.56 -1.52 -6.98
N ASP A 220 1.66 -2.64 -7.68
CA ASP A 220 2.34 -2.77 -8.96
C ASP A 220 1.37 -3.26 -10.05
N ALA A 221 1.07 -2.37 -10.99
CA ALA A 221 0.27 -2.61 -12.19
C ALA A 221 1.13 -2.72 -13.47
N SER A 222 2.44 -2.95 -13.35
CA SER A 222 3.36 -3.10 -14.50
C SER A 222 2.95 -4.25 -15.43
N GLY A 223 2.29 -5.29 -14.90
CA GLY A 223 1.73 -6.38 -15.70
C GLY A 223 0.45 -6.03 -16.47
N SER A 224 -0.08 -4.82 -16.34
CA SER A 224 -1.29 -4.37 -17.04
C SER A 224 -0.98 -3.93 -18.48
N THR A 225 -1.89 -4.23 -19.41
CA THR A 225 -1.86 -3.68 -20.76
C THR A 225 -2.53 -2.30 -20.75
N VAL A 226 -1.78 -1.24 -21.04
CA VAL A 226 -2.30 0.14 -21.10
C VAL A 226 -2.23 0.59 -22.56
N PRO A 227 -3.38 0.72 -23.24
CA PRO A 227 -3.42 1.13 -24.64
C PRO A 227 -2.93 2.58 -24.85
N PRO A 228 -2.53 2.96 -26.08
CA PRO A 228 -2.18 4.34 -26.40
C PRO A 228 -3.30 5.33 -26.06
N GLY A 229 -2.94 6.47 -25.44
CA GLY A 229 -3.89 7.50 -25.04
C GLY A 229 -4.78 7.15 -23.84
N ALA A 230 -4.63 5.95 -23.25
CA ALA A 230 -5.31 5.58 -22.02
C ALA A 230 -4.63 6.20 -20.79
N GLU A 231 -5.43 6.53 -19.78
CA GLU A 231 -4.96 7.09 -18.51
C GLU A 231 -5.15 6.06 -17.39
N LEU A 232 -4.09 5.77 -16.64
CA LEU A 232 -4.12 4.91 -15.46
C LEU A 232 -3.91 5.77 -14.21
N TRP A 233 -4.76 5.62 -13.20
CA TRP A 233 -4.57 6.26 -11.90
C TRP A 233 -5.03 5.37 -10.75
N TRP A 234 -4.66 5.78 -9.55
CA TRP A 234 -4.96 5.07 -8.31
C TRP A 234 -5.91 5.87 -7.44
N ALA A 235 -6.78 5.19 -6.71
CA ALA A 235 -7.66 5.81 -5.73
C ALA A 235 -7.77 4.93 -4.48
N VAL A 236 -7.77 5.58 -3.31
CA VAL A 236 -8.22 4.95 -2.07
C VAL A 236 -9.72 5.20 -1.98
N THR A 237 -10.54 4.16 -2.12
CA THR A 237 -12.00 4.27 -2.11
C THR A 237 -12.61 3.98 -0.75
N GLU A 238 -11.88 3.25 0.11
CA GLU A 238 -12.26 2.98 1.48
C GLU A 238 -11.02 3.16 2.36
N ARG A 239 -11.21 3.82 3.51
CA ARG A 239 -10.18 4.02 4.52
C ARG A 239 -10.79 3.94 5.91
N PRO A 240 -10.03 3.51 6.93
CA PRO A 240 -10.45 3.57 8.31
C PRO A 240 -10.78 4.98 8.80
N GLY A 241 -11.62 5.07 9.84
CA GLY A 241 -11.88 6.33 10.52
C GLY A 241 -10.58 6.95 11.08
N GLY A 242 -10.36 8.24 10.86
CA GLY A 242 -9.13 8.93 11.28
C GLY A 242 -7.95 8.77 10.33
N SER A 243 -8.03 7.89 9.33
CA SER A 243 -6.99 7.79 8.29
C SER A 243 -7.01 9.00 7.37
N SER A 244 -5.82 9.53 7.12
CA SER A 244 -5.51 10.63 6.21
C SER A 244 -4.66 10.18 5.02
N VAL A 245 -4.44 8.87 4.88
CA VAL A 245 -3.53 8.32 3.87
C VAL A 245 -3.96 8.69 2.46
N GLU A 246 -2.95 8.97 1.63
CA GLU A 246 -3.09 9.17 0.19
C GLU A 246 -2.20 8.20 -0.56
N MET A 247 -2.61 7.82 -1.77
CA MET A 247 -1.77 7.05 -2.68
C MET A 247 -0.71 7.95 -3.29
N VAL A 248 0.53 7.47 -3.33
CA VAL A 248 1.65 8.15 -3.98
C VAL A 248 2.02 7.39 -5.25
N PRO A 249 1.54 7.82 -6.44
CA PRO A 249 1.86 7.16 -7.70
C PRO A 249 3.29 7.47 -8.16
N ASP A 250 3.87 6.55 -8.95
CA ASP A 250 5.11 6.79 -9.68
C ASP A 250 4.87 7.65 -10.93
N VAL A 251 5.97 8.03 -11.60
CA VAL A 251 5.95 8.93 -12.77
C VAL A 251 5.09 8.43 -13.94
N ASN A 252 4.81 7.12 -14.01
CA ASN A 252 4.03 6.50 -15.09
C ASN A 252 2.69 5.95 -14.60
N ALA A 253 2.33 6.21 -13.34
CA ALA A 253 1.17 5.66 -12.62
C ALA A 253 1.05 4.13 -12.66
N LYS A 254 2.11 3.41 -13.08
CA LYS A 254 2.13 1.94 -13.13
C LYS A 254 2.39 1.35 -11.76
N ARG A 255 2.98 2.13 -10.85
CA ARG A 255 3.16 1.77 -9.46
C ARG A 255 2.61 2.87 -8.58
N ALA A 256 2.19 2.49 -7.39
CA ALA A 256 1.84 3.42 -6.35
C ALA A 256 2.16 2.82 -4.98
N THR A 257 2.41 3.70 -4.02
CA THR A 257 2.68 3.30 -2.65
C THR A 257 1.67 3.91 -1.71
N LEU A 258 1.32 3.17 -0.67
CA LEU A 258 0.48 3.61 0.42
C LEU A 258 1.10 3.13 1.73
N THR A 259 1.23 4.02 2.69
CA THR A 259 1.72 3.69 4.04
C THR A 259 0.53 3.78 4.99
N PRO A 260 -0.01 2.65 5.49
CA PRO A 260 -1.14 2.67 6.42
C PRO A 260 -0.79 3.48 7.66
N ASP A 261 -1.66 4.43 7.98
CA ASP A 261 -1.56 5.33 9.14
C ASP A 261 -2.47 4.89 10.30
N VAL A 262 -3.40 3.96 10.04
CA VAL A 262 -4.32 3.37 11.02
C VAL A 262 -4.29 1.85 10.86
N MET A 263 -4.12 1.13 11.97
CA MET A 263 -4.01 -0.33 12.02
C MET A 263 -5.32 -1.01 12.44
N GLU A 264 -6.43 -0.41 12.06
CA GLU A 264 -7.78 -0.91 12.32
C GLU A 264 -8.64 -0.59 11.11
N GLY A 265 -9.52 -1.50 10.74
CA GLY A 265 -10.44 -1.30 9.62
C GLY A 265 -9.85 -1.65 8.27
N THR A 266 -10.59 -1.32 7.22
CA THR A 266 -10.32 -1.74 5.84
C THR A 266 -9.82 -0.58 4.99
N TYR A 267 -8.75 -0.86 4.25
CA TYR A 267 -8.33 -0.04 3.11
C TYR A 267 -8.75 -0.74 1.83
N THR A 268 -9.47 -0.02 0.97
CA THR A 268 -9.78 -0.47 -0.40
C THR A 268 -9.10 0.48 -1.38
N VAL A 269 -8.28 -0.10 -2.25
CA VAL A 269 -7.46 0.61 -3.24
C VAL A 269 -7.84 0.11 -4.62
N GLU A 270 -8.04 1.05 -5.54
CA GLU A 270 -8.42 0.78 -6.92
C GLU A 270 -7.38 1.32 -7.91
N ALA A 271 -6.99 0.47 -8.87
CA ALA A 271 -6.38 0.90 -10.12
C ALA A 271 -7.48 1.13 -11.16
N ARG A 272 -7.50 2.32 -11.76
CA ARG A 272 -8.54 2.73 -12.72
C ARG A 272 -7.90 3.10 -14.05
N LEU A 273 -8.33 2.42 -15.12
CA LEU A 273 -7.87 2.65 -16.48
C LEU A 273 -8.99 3.28 -17.32
N LYS A 274 -8.81 4.54 -17.73
CA LYS A 274 -9.71 5.25 -18.64
C LYS A 274 -9.23 5.11 -20.08
N LEU A 275 -10.11 4.59 -20.92
CA LEU A 275 -9.90 4.57 -22.36
C LEU A 275 -10.53 5.82 -22.99
N PRO A 276 -9.93 6.43 -24.02
CA PRO A 276 -10.54 7.56 -24.75
C PRO A 276 -11.91 7.22 -25.34
N SER A 277 -12.08 5.97 -25.76
CA SER A 277 -13.28 5.45 -26.43
C SER A 277 -14.40 5.01 -25.48
N ARG A 278 -14.14 4.94 -24.15
CA ARG A 278 -15.08 4.40 -23.17
C ARG A 278 -15.45 5.44 -22.10
N PRO A 279 -16.74 5.60 -21.75
CA PRO A 279 -17.15 6.53 -20.69
C PRO A 279 -16.77 6.05 -19.28
N ASP A 280 -16.82 4.74 -19.02
CA ASP A 280 -16.49 4.18 -17.71
C ASP A 280 -15.07 3.59 -17.68
N PRO A 281 -14.30 3.80 -16.60
CA PRO A 281 -12.99 3.19 -16.46
C PRO A 281 -13.10 1.69 -16.19
N ILE A 282 -12.07 0.94 -16.59
CA ILE A 282 -11.84 -0.43 -16.14
C ILE A 282 -11.20 -0.35 -14.76
N ILE A 283 -11.77 -1.07 -13.79
CA ILE A 283 -11.38 -0.98 -12.38
C ILE A 283 -10.84 -2.34 -11.93
N SER A 284 -9.68 -2.32 -11.27
CA SER A 284 -9.16 -3.44 -10.49
C SER A 284 -9.08 -2.99 -9.04
N SER A 285 -9.76 -3.71 -8.14
CA SER A 285 -9.86 -3.36 -6.72
C SER A 285 -9.12 -4.39 -5.87
N GLN A 286 -8.44 -3.90 -4.85
CA GLN A 286 -7.76 -4.71 -3.83
C GLN A 286 -8.12 -4.14 -2.46
N SER A 287 -8.47 -5.01 -1.52
CA SER A 287 -8.75 -4.63 -0.14
C SER A 287 -7.85 -5.39 0.82
N PHE A 288 -7.45 -4.71 1.88
CA PHE A 288 -6.78 -5.33 3.02
C PHE A 288 -7.30 -4.67 4.30
N SER A 289 -7.36 -5.47 5.36
CA SER A 289 -7.88 -5.02 6.65
C SER A 289 -6.85 -5.31 7.72
N PHE A 290 -6.73 -4.38 8.66
CA PHE A 290 -6.01 -4.60 9.89
C PHE A 290 -7.01 -4.94 10.98
N VAL A 291 -6.74 -6.04 11.69
CA VAL A 291 -7.48 -6.39 12.89
C VAL A 291 -6.52 -6.15 14.04
N SER A 292 -6.86 -5.20 14.89
CA SER A 292 -6.20 -4.99 16.17
C SER A 292 -7.11 -5.60 17.23
N THR A 293 -6.75 -6.78 17.72
CA THR A 293 -7.45 -7.37 18.87
C THR A 293 -7.15 -6.52 20.11
N PRO A 294 -8.16 -6.04 20.85
CA PRO A 294 -7.89 -5.31 22.08
C PRO A 294 -7.15 -6.20 23.08
N VAL A 295 -6.31 -5.60 23.89
CA VAL A 295 -5.58 -6.25 24.98
C VAL A 295 -5.80 -5.39 26.22
N ALA A 296 -6.72 -5.84 27.08
CA ALA A 296 -6.89 -5.23 28.40
C ALA A 296 -5.69 -5.60 29.28
N GLY A 297 -5.09 -4.58 29.90
CA GLY A 297 -4.03 -4.73 30.90
C GLY A 297 -4.53 -4.41 32.31
N PRO A 298 -3.63 -4.49 33.31
CA PRO A 298 -3.93 -4.04 34.67
C PRO A 298 -4.32 -2.56 34.69
N VAL A 299 -5.30 -2.23 35.54
CA VAL A 299 -5.88 -0.88 35.59
C VAL A 299 -5.11 0.10 36.50
N THR A 300 -4.20 -0.43 37.30
CA THR A 300 -3.25 0.30 38.17
C THR A 300 -2.02 -0.59 38.42
N ASP A 301 -0.88 0.02 38.76
CA ASP A 301 0.31 -0.69 39.25
C ASP A 301 0.35 -0.76 40.78
N GLU A 302 -0.43 0.09 41.46
CA GLU A 302 -0.51 0.14 42.92
C GLU A 302 -1.64 -0.75 43.41
N THR A 303 -1.30 -1.88 44.03
CA THR A 303 -2.25 -2.91 44.45
C THR A 303 -2.43 -3.01 45.97
N GLU A 304 -1.67 -2.26 46.75
CA GLU A 304 -1.73 -2.25 48.22
C GLU A 304 -2.11 -0.85 48.69
N HIS A 305 -3.20 -0.75 49.44
CA HIS A 305 -3.81 0.50 49.89
C HIS A 305 -4.32 0.36 51.33
N TRP A 306 -4.65 1.47 51.98
CA TRP A 306 -5.35 1.48 53.25
C TRP A 306 -6.85 1.62 53.06
N VAL A 307 -7.59 1.30 54.12
CA VAL A 307 -9.01 1.65 54.18
C VAL A 307 -9.17 3.17 54.19
N GLY A 308 -9.91 3.69 53.21
CA GLY A 308 -10.20 5.12 53.01
C GLY A 308 -9.53 5.70 51.76
N ASP A 309 -8.55 5.01 51.19
CA ASP A 309 -7.79 5.47 50.03
C ASP A 309 -8.65 5.52 48.77
N GLU A 310 -8.41 6.54 47.93
CA GLU A 310 -8.95 6.60 46.57
C GLU A 310 -7.94 5.96 45.60
N VAL A 311 -8.34 4.84 45.01
CA VAL A 311 -7.56 4.14 43.98
C VAL A 311 -8.02 4.63 42.60
N SER A 312 -7.09 5.13 41.79
CA SER A 312 -7.35 5.59 40.43
C SER A 312 -7.01 4.51 39.39
N PHE A 313 -7.79 4.46 38.32
CA PHE A 313 -7.69 3.50 37.23
C PHE A 313 -7.63 4.18 35.87
N ASP A 314 -6.73 3.69 35.02
CA ASP A 314 -6.52 4.19 33.66
C ASP A 314 -6.28 3.06 32.66
N LEU A 315 -6.01 3.44 31.41
CA LEU A 315 -5.78 2.53 30.29
C LEU A 315 -4.31 2.45 29.86
N ASP A 316 -3.36 3.04 30.59
CA ASP A 316 -1.96 3.20 30.16
C ASP A 316 -1.25 1.86 29.92
N ARG A 317 -1.74 0.79 30.55
CA ARG A 317 -1.22 -0.58 30.44
C ARG A 317 -2.02 -1.45 29.46
N SER A 318 -2.99 -0.87 28.76
CA SER A 318 -3.81 -1.55 27.75
C SER A 318 -3.39 -1.16 26.33
N SER A 319 -3.62 -2.05 25.37
CA SER A 319 -3.42 -1.79 23.95
C SER A 319 -4.72 -2.03 23.21
N TYR A 320 -5.22 -1.02 22.50
CA TYR A 320 -6.53 -1.11 21.88
C TYR A 320 -6.65 -0.25 20.61
N PRO A 321 -7.53 -0.67 19.69
CA PRO A 321 -7.83 0.10 18.49
C PRO A 321 -8.63 1.38 18.78
N GLY A 322 -8.66 2.31 17.82
CA GLY A 322 -9.40 3.55 17.92
C GLY A 322 -10.92 3.32 17.88
N GLY A 323 -11.70 4.09 18.64
CA GLY A 323 -13.15 3.85 18.70
C GLY A 323 -13.56 2.61 19.50
N SER A 324 -12.62 1.99 20.21
CA SER A 324 -12.93 1.00 21.25
C SER A 324 -13.82 1.60 22.34
N SER A 325 -14.64 0.74 22.95
CA SER A 325 -15.43 1.07 24.14
C SER A 325 -14.88 0.36 25.37
N PHE A 326 -14.98 1.02 26.52
CA PHE A 326 -14.38 0.59 27.78
C PHE A 326 -15.47 0.36 28.83
N LYS A 327 -15.29 -0.68 29.63
CA LYS A 327 -16.18 -0.98 30.75
C LYS A 327 -15.36 -1.45 31.93
N TYR A 328 -15.44 -0.69 33.02
CA TYR A 328 -14.97 -1.12 34.34
C TYR A 328 -16.10 -1.79 35.11
N THR A 329 -15.79 -2.82 35.88
CA THR A 329 -16.75 -3.51 36.76
C THR A 329 -16.04 -3.95 38.03
N LEU A 330 -16.62 -3.64 39.19
CA LEU A 330 -16.16 -4.18 40.47
C LEU A 330 -16.70 -5.59 40.59
N SER A 331 -15.87 -6.59 40.32
CA SER A 331 -16.27 -8.00 40.29
C SER A 331 -16.34 -8.61 41.69
N SER A 332 -15.55 -8.09 42.64
CA SER A 332 -15.55 -8.53 44.03
C SER A 332 -15.14 -7.39 44.98
N ALA A 333 -15.70 -7.42 46.19
CA ALA A 333 -15.36 -6.52 47.29
C ALA A 333 -15.48 -7.28 48.63
N PRO A 334 -14.81 -6.81 49.70
CA PRO A 334 -14.88 -7.43 51.01
C PRO A 334 -16.30 -7.46 51.61
N GLU A 335 -16.57 -8.42 52.50
CA GLU A 335 -17.87 -8.51 53.16
C GLU A 335 -18.14 -7.26 54.01
N GLY A 336 -19.30 -6.62 53.80
CA GLY A 336 -19.67 -5.38 54.48
C GLY A 336 -19.24 -4.10 53.75
N SER A 337 -18.47 -4.21 52.66
CA SER A 337 -18.15 -3.10 51.77
C SER A 337 -19.40 -2.59 51.02
N ASN A 338 -19.49 -1.28 50.87
CA ASN A 338 -20.43 -0.55 50.01
C ASN A 338 -19.67 0.22 48.91
N ALA A 339 -18.44 -0.17 48.61
CA ALA A 339 -17.62 0.50 47.62
C ALA A 339 -18.24 0.39 46.22
N GLU A 340 -18.22 1.49 45.48
CA GLU A 340 -18.71 1.58 44.10
C GLU A 340 -17.65 2.25 43.24
N LEU A 341 -17.58 1.84 41.96
CA LEU A 341 -16.71 2.50 40.99
C LEU A 341 -17.33 3.82 40.53
N VAL A 342 -16.54 4.87 40.55
CA VAL A 342 -16.86 6.14 39.89
C VAL A 342 -16.19 6.15 38.53
N ILE A 343 -16.97 6.13 37.45
CA ILE A 343 -16.46 6.03 36.08
C ILE A 343 -16.60 7.39 35.38
N SER A 344 -15.54 7.81 34.70
CA SER A 344 -15.53 9.02 33.86
C SER A 344 -16.54 8.94 32.70
N ALA A 345 -16.94 10.09 32.17
CA ALA A 345 -18.00 10.17 31.15
C ALA A 345 -17.63 9.48 29.81
N ASP A 346 -16.35 9.40 29.48
CA ASP A 346 -15.84 8.69 28.29
C ASP A 346 -15.44 7.23 28.59
N GLY A 347 -15.53 6.82 29.86
CA GLY A 347 -15.21 5.47 30.31
C GLY A 347 -13.71 5.15 30.33
N THR A 348 -12.82 6.12 30.11
CA THR A 348 -11.37 5.87 30.05
C THR A 348 -10.72 5.77 31.43
N GLN A 349 -11.27 6.49 32.41
CA GLN A 349 -10.82 6.47 33.80
C GLN A 349 -11.92 5.99 34.74
N ALA A 350 -11.52 5.39 35.86
CA ALA A 350 -12.40 5.07 36.97
C ALA A 350 -11.67 5.25 38.31
N SER A 351 -12.40 5.40 39.41
CA SER A 351 -11.82 5.35 40.77
C SER A 351 -12.69 4.55 41.74
N LEU A 352 -12.08 4.13 42.84
CA LEU A 352 -12.70 3.36 43.92
C LEU A 352 -12.19 3.87 45.27
N ILE A 353 -13.07 4.04 46.25
CA ILE A 353 -12.66 4.25 47.65
C ILE A 353 -12.73 2.91 48.39
N THR A 354 -11.61 2.47 48.95
CA THR A 354 -11.49 1.22 49.72
C THR A 354 -12.09 1.37 51.12
N ASP A 355 -13.36 1.02 51.30
CA ASP A 355 -14.08 1.30 52.55
C ASP A 355 -13.97 0.22 53.66
N VAL A 356 -13.45 -0.97 53.34
CA VAL A 356 -13.30 -2.10 54.26
C VAL A 356 -12.03 -2.86 53.93
N ALA A 357 -11.29 -3.31 54.94
CA ALA A 357 -10.09 -4.10 54.71
C ALA A 357 -10.42 -5.44 54.03
N GLY A 358 -9.64 -5.79 53.01
CA GLY A 358 -9.76 -7.02 52.23
C GLY A 358 -9.43 -6.83 50.76
N GLY A 359 -9.72 -7.85 49.96
CA GLY A 359 -9.48 -7.84 48.52
C GLY A 359 -10.65 -7.26 47.73
N TYR A 360 -10.33 -6.36 46.81
CA TYR A 360 -11.19 -5.85 45.76
C TYR A 360 -10.70 -6.36 44.41
N GLU A 361 -11.61 -6.69 43.50
CA GLU A 361 -11.28 -7.10 42.13
C GLU A 361 -11.98 -6.17 41.15
N VAL A 362 -11.19 -5.52 40.29
CA VAL A 362 -11.70 -4.62 39.25
C VAL A 362 -11.41 -5.24 37.89
N GLU A 363 -12.46 -5.50 37.12
CA GLU A 363 -12.38 -5.99 35.75
C GLU A 363 -12.49 -4.83 34.76
N LEU A 364 -11.50 -4.69 33.89
CA LEU A 364 -11.57 -3.87 32.69
C LEU A 364 -11.91 -4.76 31.49
N THR A 365 -12.95 -4.40 30.75
CA THR A 365 -13.29 -5.00 29.45
C THR A 365 -13.19 -3.95 28.35
N ILE A 366 -12.44 -4.25 27.30
CA ILE A 366 -12.28 -3.42 26.10
C ILE A 366 -12.93 -4.14 24.92
N THR A 367 -13.78 -3.43 24.17
CA THR A 367 -14.46 -3.94 22.96
C THR A 367 -14.11 -3.06 21.76
N ASN A 368 -13.57 -3.64 20.68
CA ASN A 368 -13.28 -2.90 19.44
C ASN A 368 -14.53 -2.69 18.58
N ALA A 369 -14.41 -1.93 17.49
CA ALA A 369 -15.53 -1.60 16.59
C ALA A 369 -16.15 -2.84 15.91
N GLU A 370 -15.35 -3.88 15.70
CA GLU A 370 -15.76 -5.18 15.13
C GLU A 370 -16.47 -6.08 16.15
N GLY A 371 -16.47 -5.70 17.44
CA GLY A 371 -17.12 -6.43 18.53
C GLY A 371 -16.26 -7.51 19.19
N GLU A 372 -14.96 -7.58 18.90
CA GLU A 372 -14.02 -8.40 19.65
C GLU A 372 -13.74 -7.79 21.03
N THR A 373 -13.64 -8.64 22.04
CA THR A 373 -13.47 -8.22 23.43
C THR A 373 -12.21 -8.77 24.06
N SER A 374 -11.66 -8.03 25.02
CA SER A 374 -10.57 -8.46 25.88
C SER A 374 -10.81 -7.95 27.29
N SER A 375 -10.52 -8.78 28.28
CA SER A 375 -10.78 -8.46 29.70
C SER A 375 -9.58 -8.78 30.57
N HIS A 376 -9.37 -7.96 31.60
CA HIS A 376 -8.33 -8.16 32.60
C HIS A 376 -8.87 -7.81 34.00
N VAL A 377 -8.58 -8.65 34.98
CA VAL A 377 -8.95 -8.44 36.39
C VAL A 377 -7.71 -8.00 37.15
N THR A 378 -7.81 -6.86 37.83
CA THR A 378 -6.77 -6.34 38.72
C THR A 378 -7.23 -6.54 40.16
N SER A 379 -6.39 -7.20 40.96
CA SER A 379 -6.63 -7.38 42.40
C SER A 379 -5.99 -6.24 43.19
N ILE A 380 -6.79 -5.65 44.08
CA ILE A 380 -6.40 -4.57 44.97
C ILE A 380 -6.61 -5.06 46.39
N THR A 381 -5.68 -4.83 47.28
CA THR A 381 -5.77 -5.21 48.70
C THR A 381 -5.80 -3.94 49.53
N ALA A 382 -6.85 -3.81 50.34
CA ALA A 382 -6.93 -2.78 51.37
C ALA A 382 -6.63 -3.40 52.73
N GLU A 383 -5.77 -2.77 53.52
CA GLU A 383 -5.52 -3.17 54.90
C GLU A 383 -6.07 -2.13 55.88
N GLU A 384 -6.43 -2.57 57.10
CA GLU A 384 -6.68 -1.63 58.19
C GLU A 384 -5.36 -0.99 58.57
N SER A 385 -5.33 0.34 58.71
CA SER A 385 -4.16 0.99 59.29
C SER A 385 -3.90 0.41 60.68
N SER A 386 -2.67 -0.06 60.90
CA SER A 386 -2.22 -0.50 62.22
C SER A 386 -1.82 0.67 63.12
N ALA A 387 -1.93 1.90 62.60
CA ALA A 387 -1.48 3.08 63.30
C ALA A 387 -2.36 3.39 64.51
N VAL A 388 -1.70 3.70 65.62
CA VAL A 388 -2.38 4.05 66.87
C VAL A 388 -2.48 5.56 66.97
N PRO A 389 -3.67 6.16 67.07
CA PRO A 389 -3.80 7.61 67.23
C PRO A 389 -3.15 8.06 68.54
N LEU A 390 -2.37 9.13 68.48
CA LEU A 390 -1.74 9.75 69.64
C LEU A 390 -2.80 10.47 70.48
N ILE A 391 -2.59 10.46 71.79
CA ILE A 391 -3.51 11.13 72.73
C ILE A 391 -2.94 12.52 73.05
N LEU A 392 -3.62 13.58 72.59
CA LEU A 392 -3.28 14.95 73.00
C LEU A 392 -3.55 15.11 74.50
N SER A 393 -2.51 15.39 75.26
CA SER A 393 -2.52 15.39 76.73
C SER A 393 -2.19 16.76 77.34
N SER A 394 -2.03 17.78 76.51
CA SER A 394 -1.84 19.17 76.91
C SER A 394 -2.88 20.08 76.24
N ALA A 395 -3.05 21.28 76.81
CA ALA A 395 -3.65 22.37 76.04
C ALA A 395 -2.70 22.77 74.91
N LEU A 396 -3.24 23.28 73.80
CA LEU A 396 -2.42 23.80 72.71
C LEU A 396 -1.71 25.08 73.17
N PRO A 397 -0.40 25.23 72.89
CA PRO A 397 0.38 26.36 73.36
C PRO A 397 0.08 27.63 72.55
N VAL A 398 0.21 28.76 73.25
CA VAL A 398 0.20 30.11 72.69
C VAL A 398 1.57 30.72 72.98
N VAL A 399 2.17 31.34 71.97
CA VAL A 399 3.39 32.14 72.10
C VAL A 399 2.99 33.61 71.94
N ASP A 400 3.33 34.42 72.94
CA ASP A 400 3.10 35.87 73.01
C ASP A 400 4.49 36.54 73.03
N ASP A 401 4.80 37.39 72.05
CA ASP A 401 6.09 38.07 71.94
C ASP A 401 6.18 39.26 72.90
N ASP A 402 6.31 38.95 74.20
CA ASP A 402 6.71 39.92 75.23
C ASP A 402 8.25 40.21 75.19
N GLY A 403 8.96 39.79 74.13
CA GLY A 403 10.39 40.05 73.92
C GLY A 403 11.35 38.92 74.32
N ASP A 404 10.83 37.73 74.68
CA ASP A 404 11.62 36.53 74.93
C ASP A 404 11.39 35.49 73.82
N LEU A 405 12.48 35.04 73.18
CA LEU A 405 12.46 33.92 72.22
C LEU A 405 11.77 32.72 72.86
N SER A 406 10.58 32.38 72.37
CA SER A 406 9.76 31.25 72.81
C SER A 406 9.53 30.30 71.64
N VAL A 407 9.64 29.00 71.89
CA VAL A 407 9.52 27.92 70.89
C VAL A 407 8.39 26.98 71.27
N ILE A 408 7.76 26.37 70.27
CA ILE A 408 6.78 25.32 70.49
C ILE A 408 7.53 23.99 70.54
N VAL A 409 7.42 23.30 71.66
CA VAL A 409 8.01 21.98 71.87
C VAL A 409 6.90 20.95 71.75
N ILE A 410 7.05 20.00 70.82
CA ILE A 410 6.15 18.86 70.67
C ILE A 410 6.87 17.61 71.16
N ASP A 411 6.35 16.97 72.19
CA ASP A 411 6.92 15.72 72.74
C ASP A 411 5.94 14.56 72.62
N ILE A 412 6.49 13.38 72.35
CA ILE A 412 5.76 12.11 72.27
C ILE A 412 6.36 11.15 73.30
N ASP A 413 5.60 10.87 74.35
CA ASP A 413 6.07 9.99 75.42
C ASP A 413 6.09 8.51 75.01
N GLY A 414 6.55 7.63 75.92
CA GLY A 414 6.58 6.18 75.68
C GLY A 414 5.20 5.51 75.63
N ASP A 415 4.13 6.23 76.02
CA ASP A 415 2.74 5.77 76.04
C ASP A 415 1.92 6.37 74.86
N ASN A 416 2.59 6.90 73.83
CA ASN A 416 1.96 7.57 72.68
C ASN A 416 1.09 8.78 73.06
N ARG A 417 1.44 9.50 74.13
CA ARG A 417 0.83 10.80 74.43
C ARG A 417 1.59 11.92 73.75
N LEU A 418 0.81 12.77 73.09
CA LEU A 418 1.28 13.99 72.46
C LEU A 418 1.13 15.15 73.45
N THR A 419 2.20 15.92 73.60
CA THR A 419 2.17 17.19 74.34
C THR A 419 2.76 18.29 73.48
N ALA A 420 2.19 19.48 73.59
CA ALA A 420 2.71 20.70 73.00
C ALA A 420 2.80 21.78 74.07
N THR A 421 3.97 22.41 74.21
CA THR A 421 4.22 23.43 75.25
C THR A 421 5.06 24.56 74.68
N ALA A 422 4.79 25.79 75.09
CA ALA A 422 5.66 26.93 74.81
C ALA A 422 6.82 26.95 75.83
N ALA A 423 8.07 26.99 75.35
CA ALA A 423 9.26 26.98 76.19
C ALA A 423 10.33 27.93 75.65
N GLN A 424 11.28 28.35 76.51
CA GLN A 424 12.49 29.03 76.04
C GLN A 424 13.45 28.01 75.37
N PRO A 425 14.24 28.43 74.35
CA PRO A 425 15.15 27.60 73.53
C PRO A 425 16.11 26.64 74.27
N ALA A 426 16.26 26.76 75.59
CA ALA A 426 17.23 26.03 76.39
C ALA A 426 16.64 24.97 77.35
N VAL A 427 15.31 24.71 77.35
CA VAL A 427 14.63 23.94 78.41
C VAL A 427 13.70 22.81 77.90
N GLY A 428 14.01 22.19 76.76
CA GLY A 428 13.25 21.01 76.30
C GLY A 428 13.83 19.69 76.84
N PRO A 429 13.01 18.63 76.99
CA PRO A 429 13.51 17.30 77.25
C PRO A 429 14.24 16.75 76.02
N ASP A 430 15.20 15.85 76.24
CA ASP A 430 16.01 15.24 75.17
C ASP A 430 15.17 14.37 74.20
N THR A 431 13.86 14.18 74.42
CA THR A 431 12.96 13.36 73.60
C THR A 431 12.03 14.14 72.67
N ALA A 432 12.09 15.47 72.68
CA ALA A 432 11.10 16.30 72.01
C ALA A 432 11.52 16.74 70.60
N LEU A 433 10.52 16.90 69.72
CA LEU A 433 10.64 17.66 68.48
C LEU A 433 10.51 19.15 68.81
N PHE A 434 11.44 19.95 68.30
CA PHE A 434 11.40 21.40 68.48
C PHE A 434 10.90 22.10 67.22
N LEU A 435 9.78 22.81 67.33
CA LEU A 435 9.33 23.79 66.34
C LEU A 435 9.92 25.14 66.71
N TYR A 436 11.01 25.50 66.06
CA TYR A 436 11.62 26.82 66.18
C TYR A 436 11.03 27.75 65.11
N GLY A 437 9.99 28.49 65.49
CA GLY A 437 9.60 29.66 64.72
C GLY A 437 10.67 30.75 64.82
N TYR A 438 11.59 30.83 63.85
CA TYR A 438 12.05 32.16 63.44
C TYR A 438 10.94 32.72 62.56
N TRP A 439 10.05 33.49 63.18
CA TRP A 439 8.91 34.15 62.54
C TRP A 439 9.40 35.35 61.71
N SER A 440 10.34 35.09 60.78
CA SER A 440 10.91 36.12 59.92
C SER A 440 10.04 36.26 58.68
N GLY A 441 8.98 37.04 58.79
CA GLY A 441 8.00 37.27 57.73
C GLY A 441 6.64 36.70 58.11
N GLU A 442 5.61 37.52 57.93
CA GLU A 442 4.29 37.51 58.61
C GLU A 442 3.50 36.18 58.67
N ASN A 443 3.93 35.05 58.07
CA ASN A 443 3.07 33.86 57.91
C ASN A 443 3.77 32.47 57.94
N SER A 444 5.01 32.33 58.44
CA SER A 444 5.71 31.02 58.37
C SER A 444 6.51 30.62 59.62
N ALA A 445 6.59 29.32 59.89
CA ALA A 445 7.35 28.70 60.99
C ALA A 445 8.45 27.77 60.45
N ASN A 446 9.55 27.57 61.18
CA ASN A 446 10.62 26.64 60.79
C ASN A 446 10.70 25.42 61.72
N LEU A 447 11.08 24.27 61.17
CA LEU A 447 11.35 23.02 61.88
C LEU A 447 12.86 22.83 62.07
N TYR A 448 13.31 22.63 63.31
CA TYR A 448 14.70 22.33 63.58
C TYR A 448 14.82 21.14 64.53
N ASP A 449 15.61 20.16 64.11
CA ASP A 449 16.15 19.13 64.99
C ASP A 449 17.38 19.73 65.70
N SER A 450 17.37 19.75 67.04
CA SER A 450 18.46 20.27 67.85
C SER A 450 19.60 19.25 68.04
N SER A 451 19.84 18.34 67.10
CA SER A 451 21.11 17.60 66.92
C SER A 451 21.65 16.85 68.15
N GLY A 452 20.74 16.24 68.94
CA GLY A 452 21.07 15.60 70.21
C GLY A 452 20.61 14.14 70.41
N GLU A 453 19.35 13.79 70.14
CA GLU A 453 18.71 12.47 70.42
C GLU A 453 17.39 12.42 69.57
N PRO A 454 16.42 11.52 69.79
CA PRO A 454 16.17 10.22 69.20
C PRO A 454 15.05 10.22 68.13
N PHE A 455 14.79 11.32 67.42
CA PHE A 455 13.82 11.39 66.30
C PHE A 455 14.44 12.07 65.07
N ALA A 456 14.31 11.46 63.89
CA ALA A 456 14.71 11.98 62.59
C ALA A 456 13.48 12.36 61.76
N LEU A 457 13.51 13.56 61.14
CA LEU A 457 12.53 13.97 60.13
C LEU A 457 12.71 13.14 58.86
N VAL A 458 11.65 12.47 58.42
CA VAL A 458 11.70 11.55 57.26
C VAL A 458 11.20 12.23 56.00
N ASN A 459 10.08 12.95 56.08
CA ASN A 459 9.50 13.69 54.97
C ASN A 459 8.66 14.88 55.49
N LEU A 460 8.62 15.95 54.71
CA LEU A 460 7.81 17.14 54.91
C LEU A 460 7.10 17.42 53.61
N GLU A 461 5.77 17.50 53.64
CA GLU A 461 4.97 17.91 52.47
C GLU A 461 5.46 19.23 51.87
N ASN A 462 6.12 20.12 52.65
CA ASN A 462 6.55 21.46 52.22
C ASN A 462 7.97 21.93 52.66
N GLY A 463 8.90 21.01 52.99
CA GLY A 463 10.25 21.37 53.47
C GLY A 463 10.28 21.90 54.91
N ALA A 464 11.41 22.46 55.37
CA ALA A 464 11.57 22.88 56.78
C ALA A 464 10.73 24.10 57.21
N VAL A 465 9.91 24.65 56.30
CA VAL A 465 9.07 25.84 56.51
C VAL A 465 7.60 25.43 56.45
N LEU A 466 6.80 25.83 57.44
CA LEU A 466 5.36 25.61 57.52
C LEU A 466 4.62 26.93 57.33
N ASP A 467 3.49 26.93 56.61
CA ASP A 467 2.62 28.09 56.38
C ASP A 467 1.48 28.19 57.42
N ALA A 468 1.11 29.40 57.82
CA ALA A 468 -0.03 29.62 58.73
C ALA A 468 -1.38 29.22 58.11
N ASP A 469 -2.34 28.86 58.95
CA ASP A 469 -3.74 28.51 58.63
C ASP A 469 -3.91 27.29 57.70
N VAL A 470 -2.83 26.54 57.45
CA VAL A 470 -2.80 25.33 56.64
C VAL A 470 -2.44 24.14 57.53
N GLY A 471 -3.09 23.00 57.34
CA GLY A 471 -2.69 21.75 57.99
C GLY A 471 -1.45 21.17 57.32
N HIS A 472 -0.40 20.93 58.10
CA HIS A 472 0.84 20.34 57.62
C HIS A 472 1.05 18.95 58.19
N THR A 473 1.45 18.01 57.32
CA THR A 473 1.82 16.64 57.69
C THR A 473 3.33 16.54 57.93
N ILE A 474 3.72 16.03 59.10
CA ILE A 474 5.12 15.87 59.51
C ILE A 474 5.37 14.39 59.82
N GLN A 475 6.30 13.78 59.10
CA GLN A 475 6.68 12.38 59.30
C GLN A 475 8.00 12.27 60.08
N LEU A 476 7.97 11.49 61.16
CA LEU A 476 9.06 11.34 62.13
C LEU A 476 9.45 9.88 62.25
N LYS A 477 10.74 9.62 62.49
CA LYS A 477 11.29 8.31 62.83
C LYS A 477 12.05 8.36 64.13
N ARG A 478 11.69 7.57 65.12
CA ARG A 478 12.40 7.43 66.37
C ARG A 478 13.61 6.49 66.22
N ASP A 479 14.63 6.65 67.06
CA ASP A 479 15.88 5.87 67.04
C ASP A 479 15.68 4.37 67.24
N ASN A 480 14.61 4.01 67.96
CA ASN A 480 14.21 2.62 68.12
C ASN A 480 13.59 2.00 66.84
N GLY A 481 13.49 2.76 65.74
CA GLY A 481 12.96 2.35 64.46
C GLY A 481 11.48 2.70 64.24
N ALA A 482 10.79 3.21 65.26
CA ALA A 482 9.37 3.52 65.16
C ALA A 482 9.09 4.76 64.30
N TYR A 483 8.00 4.75 63.53
CA TYR A 483 7.55 5.87 62.72
C TYR A 483 6.30 6.53 63.33
N TYR A 484 6.17 7.84 63.10
CA TYR A 484 5.04 8.65 63.53
C TYR A 484 4.67 9.65 62.44
N GLN A 485 3.39 9.97 62.34
CA GLN A 485 2.86 11.03 61.48
C GLN A 485 2.10 12.03 62.34
N LEU A 486 2.48 13.30 62.30
CA LEU A 486 1.80 14.39 63.00
C LEU A 486 1.11 15.31 62.01
N GLN A 487 -0.04 15.84 62.41
CA GLN A 487 -0.71 16.92 61.69
C GLN A 487 -0.78 18.14 62.59
N VAL A 488 -0.28 19.28 62.11
CA VAL A 488 -0.23 20.53 62.86
C VAL A 488 -0.80 21.69 62.03
N THR A 489 -1.58 22.54 62.69
CA THR A 489 -2.05 23.82 62.16
C THR A 489 -1.79 24.90 63.19
N PHE A 490 -1.35 26.07 62.73
CA PHE A 490 -1.11 27.23 63.56
C PHE A 490 -1.68 28.49 62.91
N GLU A 491 -2.07 29.45 63.72
CA GLU A 491 -2.49 30.79 63.31
C GLU A 491 -1.46 31.81 63.81
N THR A 492 -1.19 32.85 63.03
CA THR A 492 -0.37 34.00 63.47
C THR A 492 -1.22 34.99 64.26
N GLY A 493 -0.68 35.54 65.35
CA GLY A 493 -1.38 36.53 66.18
C GLY A 493 -1.33 37.96 65.61
N ASP A 494 -1.90 38.90 66.37
CA ASP A 494 -2.05 40.31 65.96
C ASP A 494 -0.71 41.09 65.97
N MET A 495 0.37 40.53 66.54
CA MET A 495 1.70 41.14 66.64
C MET A 495 2.77 40.27 65.97
N GLU A 496 3.85 40.91 65.50
CA GLU A 496 5.02 40.24 64.92
C GLU A 496 5.65 39.32 65.98
N GLY A 497 5.58 38.01 65.78
CA GLY A 497 6.12 37.00 66.71
C GLY A 497 5.07 36.16 67.47
N ASP A 498 3.80 36.54 67.42
CA ASP A 498 2.71 35.80 68.07
C ASP A 498 2.26 34.60 67.22
N ALA A 499 2.09 33.43 67.85
CA ALA A 499 1.54 32.26 67.17
C ALA A 499 0.77 31.34 68.14
N THR A 500 -0.32 30.76 67.63
CA THR A 500 -1.14 29.79 68.36
C THR A 500 -1.24 28.50 67.57
N VAL A 501 -0.93 27.36 68.20
CA VAL A 501 -1.29 26.05 67.62
C VAL A 501 -2.80 25.89 67.75
N THR A 502 -3.50 25.74 66.64
CA THR A 502 -4.96 25.63 66.61
C THR A 502 -5.44 24.20 66.41
N ALA A 503 -4.61 23.34 65.82
CA ALA A 503 -4.84 21.91 65.74
C ALA A 503 -3.54 21.14 65.87
N LEU A 504 -3.59 20.04 66.61
CA LEU A 504 -2.49 19.09 66.72
C LEU A 504 -3.04 17.67 66.92
N SER A 505 -2.67 16.77 66.02
CA SER A 505 -3.00 15.36 66.08
C SER A 505 -1.83 14.53 65.55
N GLY A 506 -1.92 13.21 65.68
CA GLY A 506 -0.95 12.33 65.06
C GLY A 506 -1.21 10.86 65.31
N TYR A 507 -0.33 10.05 64.74
CA TYR A 507 -0.41 8.60 64.73
C TYR A 507 0.98 8.00 65.00
N TYR A 508 1.01 6.90 65.74
CA TYR A 508 2.14 5.98 65.82
C TYR A 508 1.99 4.95 64.70
N CYS A 509 2.88 4.96 63.71
CA CYS A 509 2.85 4.09 62.53
C CYS A 509 3.59 2.76 62.74
N GLY A 510 4.18 2.48 63.91
CA GLY A 510 4.93 1.22 64.07
C GLY A 510 6.26 1.21 63.31
N GLU A 511 6.57 0.12 62.59
CA GLU A 511 7.89 -0.08 61.95
C GLU A 511 8.00 0.50 60.53
N SER A 512 6.89 1.00 59.95
CA SER A 512 6.87 1.60 58.61
C SER A 512 5.95 2.82 58.54
N LEU A 513 6.33 3.84 57.75
CA LEU A 513 5.43 4.96 57.45
C LEU A 513 4.25 4.55 56.59
N SER A 514 4.38 3.44 55.84
CA SER A 514 3.25 2.90 55.09
C SER A 514 2.07 2.68 56.01
N ASP A 515 2.28 2.23 57.25
CA ASP A 515 1.19 1.81 58.14
C ASP A 515 0.33 2.96 58.66
N CYS A 516 0.74 4.22 58.41
CA CYS A 516 -0.01 5.41 58.75
C CYS A 516 -1.04 5.77 57.67
N PRO A 517 -2.20 6.32 58.09
CA PRO A 517 -3.26 6.75 57.18
C PRO A 517 -2.95 8.06 56.45
#